data_AF-A0A8C3BAK2-F1
#
_entry.id   AF-A0A8C3BAK2-F1
#
_cell.length_a   1.000
_cell.length_b   1.000
_cell.length_c   1.000
_cell.angle_alpha   90.00
_cell.angle_beta   90.00
_cell.angle_gamma   90.00
#
_symmetry.space_group_name_H-M   'P 1'
#
loop_
_entity.id
_entity.type
_entity.pdbx_description
1 polymer ?
#
loop_
_entity_poly.entity_id
_entity_poly.type
_entity_poly.pdbx_seq_one_letter_code
_entity_poly.pdbx_strand_id
1 'polypeptide(L)'
;GLSPQPECKPGDLVEFVCQAQYPHWVVYVGDFQVVHLHRLEVVNSFLTDASQGRRGRIANQLYRYKPLSPAAVVRNALEQVGCKDRDLSWRNSECFAAWCRYGKREFKIGGELRIGNACLLWLLLVLQQATCLLSTRLHELLANPPRRCKEEITD
;
A
#
# COMPACT_ATOMS: atom_id res chain seq x y z
N GLY A 1 18.68 -11.88 24.49
CA GLY A 1 17.63 -12.67 23.83
C GLY A 1 16.78 -11.74 23.03
N LEU A 2 16.62 -11.99 21.72
CA LEU A 2 15.68 -11.23 20.88
C LEU A 2 14.26 -11.51 21.38
N SER A 3 13.50 -10.47 21.68
CA SER A 3 12.08 -10.60 22.00
C SER A 3 11.36 -11.31 20.87
N PRO A 4 10.39 -12.20 21.15
CA PRO A 4 9.59 -12.82 20.11
C PRO A 4 8.90 -11.72 19.32
N GLN A 5 9.23 -11.61 18.03
CA GLN A 5 8.45 -10.79 17.11
C GLN A 5 7.02 -11.31 17.13
N PRO A 6 5.99 -10.45 17.12
CA PRO A 6 4.62 -10.91 17.07
C PRO A 6 4.43 -11.79 15.83
N GLU A 7 4.11 -13.06 16.08
CA GLU A 7 3.82 -14.03 15.03
C GLU A 7 2.55 -13.59 14.30
N CYS A 8 2.63 -13.48 12.98
CA CYS A 8 1.49 -13.09 12.15
C CYS A 8 0.45 -14.22 12.14
N LYS A 9 -0.81 -13.88 12.44
CA LYS A 9 -1.91 -14.84 12.57
C LYS A 9 -2.94 -14.63 11.47
N PRO A 10 -3.63 -15.70 11.00
CA PRO A 10 -4.68 -15.55 10.00
C PRO A 10 -5.68 -14.45 10.40
N GLY A 11 -5.99 -13.56 9.46
CA GLY A 11 -6.81 -12.37 9.67
C GLY A 11 -6.03 -11.09 10.04
N ASP A 12 -4.71 -11.18 10.23
CA ASP A 12 -3.87 -10.00 10.40
C ASP A 12 -3.71 -9.22 9.09
N LEU A 13 -3.68 -7.90 9.21
CA LEU A 13 -3.27 -7.02 8.11
C LEU A 13 -1.76 -6.83 8.17
N VAL A 14 -1.11 -7.01 7.03
CA VAL A 14 0.32 -6.75 6.89
C VAL A 14 0.51 -5.62 5.89
N GLU A 15 1.23 -4.58 6.31
CA GLU A 15 1.71 -3.53 5.42
C GLU A 15 3.16 -3.83 5.02
N PHE A 16 3.43 -3.83 3.72
CA PHE A 16 4.77 -3.85 3.19
C PHE A 16 5.21 -2.41 2.92
N VAL A 17 6.31 -1.98 3.54
CA VAL A 17 6.78 -0.58 3.45
C VAL A 17 8.00 -0.45 2.54
N CYS A 18 8.08 0.64 1.79
CA CYS A 18 9.22 1.03 0.97
C CYS A 18 9.34 2.56 1.03
N GLN A 19 10.56 3.09 1.15
CA GLN A 19 10.76 4.54 1.33
C GLN A 19 10.22 5.36 0.16
N ALA A 20 10.18 4.82 -1.05
CA ALA A 20 9.80 5.54 -2.27
C ALA A 20 8.48 5.08 -2.91
N GLN A 21 7.70 4.22 -2.23
CA GLN A 21 6.46 3.68 -2.79
C GLN A 21 5.35 3.63 -1.75
N TYR A 22 4.10 3.76 -2.21
CA TYR A 22 2.92 3.56 -1.37
C TYR A 22 2.98 2.17 -0.69
N PRO A 23 2.53 2.02 0.57
CA PRO A 23 2.55 0.75 1.27
C PRO A 23 1.65 -0.23 0.54
N HIS A 24 2.11 -1.46 0.37
CA HIS A 24 1.27 -2.50 -0.20
C HIS A 24 0.65 -3.29 0.94
N TRP A 25 -0.67 -3.42 0.94
CA TRP A 25 -1.42 -4.02 2.07
C TRP A 25 -1.97 -5.38 1.69
N VAL A 26 -1.88 -6.32 2.61
CA VAL A 26 -2.35 -7.68 2.41
C VAL A 26 -3.08 -8.19 3.65
N VAL A 27 -3.97 -9.17 3.45
CA VAL A 27 -4.59 -9.96 4.51
C VAL A 27 -3.86 -11.28 4.61
N TYR A 28 -3.27 -11.59 5.75
CA TYR A 28 -2.67 -12.91 5.98
C TYR A 28 -3.75 -13.96 6.20
N VAL A 29 -3.73 -15.05 5.43
CA VAL A 29 -4.77 -16.10 5.49
C VAL A 29 -4.30 -17.41 6.09
N GLY A 30 -3.02 -17.52 6.46
CA GLY A 30 -2.39 -18.74 6.98
C GLY A 30 -1.37 -19.32 6.01
N ASP A 31 -0.54 -20.25 6.49
CA ASP A 31 0.39 -21.04 5.67
C ASP A 31 1.27 -20.23 4.71
N PHE A 32 1.79 -19.09 5.18
CA PHE A 32 2.57 -18.14 4.37
C PHE A 32 1.82 -17.59 3.14
N GLN A 33 0.49 -17.65 3.12
CA GLN A 33 -0.36 -17.12 2.07
C GLN A 33 -1.04 -15.82 2.48
N VAL A 34 -1.25 -14.96 1.49
CA VAL A 34 -1.91 -13.68 1.64
C VAL A 34 -2.88 -13.41 0.51
N VAL A 35 -3.93 -12.66 0.81
CA VAL A 35 -4.84 -12.13 -0.21
C VAL A 35 -4.72 -10.62 -0.28
N HIS A 36 -4.65 -10.09 -1.50
CA HIS A 36 -4.46 -8.66 -1.72
C HIS A 36 -4.97 -8.19 -3.07
N LEU A 37 -5.38 -6.92 -3.11
CA LEU A 37 -5.66 -6.24 -4.38
C LEU A 37 -4.33 -5.77 -5.00
N HIS A 38 -3.96 -6.33 -6.14
CA HIS A 38 -2.74 -6.01 -6.89
C HIS A 38 -3.04 -5.93 -8.37
N ARG A 39 -2.58 -4.86 -9.04
CA ARG A 39 -2.79 -4.65 -10.48
C ARG A 39 -4.26 -4.84 -10.91
N LEU A 40 -5.18 -4.27 -10.12
CA LEU A 40 -6.63 -4.33 -10.38
C LEU A 40 -7.24 -5.75 -10.32
N GLU A 41 -6.60 -6.66 -9.58
CA GLU A 41 -7.13 -7.99 -9.30
C GLU A 41 -6.93 -8.35 -7.82
N VAL A 42 -7.92 -9.01 -7.22
CA VAL A 42 -7.74 -9.63 -5.90
C VAL A 42 -7.12 -11.01 -6.10
N VAL A 43 -5.87 -11.19 -5.65
CA VAL A 43 -5.10 -12.41 -5.83
C VAL A 43 -4.76 -13.06 -4.49
N ASN A 44 -4.68 -14.39 -4.47
CA ASN A 44 -4.03 -15.15 -3.41
C ASN A 44 -2.58 -15.43 -3.84
N SER A 45 -1.61 -15.16 -2.97
CA SER A 45 -0.19 -15.27 -3.28
C SER A 45 0.61 -15.69 -2.05
N PHE A 46 1.81 -16.20 -2.26
CA PHE A 46 2.75 -16.38 -1.16
C PHE A 46 3.19 -15.01 -0.60
N LEU A 47 3.38 -14.95 0.72
CA LEU A 47 3.80 -13.76 1.45
C LEU A 47 5.10 -13.18 0.86
N THR A 48 6.04 -14.05 0.47
CA THR A 48 7.31 -13.66 -0.15
C THR A 48 7.10 -12.95 -1.48
N ASP A 49 6.22 -13.46 -2.33
CA ASP A 49 5.93 -12.91 -3.66
C ASP A 49 5.21 -11.58 -3.55
N ALA A 50 4.21 -11.51 -2.66
CA ALA A 50 3.46 -10.28 -2.39
C ALA A 50 4.34 -9.18 -1.76
N SER A 51 5.39 -9.57 -1.00
CA SER A 51 6.31 -8.61 -0.38
C SER A 51 7.25 -7.94 -1.37
N GLN A 52 7.63 -8.62 -2.45
CA GLN A 52 8.64 -8.14 -3.41
C GLN A 52 9.93 -7.65 -2.72
N GLY A 53 10.36 -8.34 -1.65
CA GLY A 53 11.56 -7.98 -0.87
C GLY A 53 11.38 -6.82 0.12
N ARG A 54 10.16 -6.27 0.23
CA ARG A 54 9.84 -5.20 1.19
C ARG A 54 9.65 -5.75 2.60
N ARG A 55 9.99 -4.96 3.61
CA ARG A 55 9.75 -5.31 5.02
C ARG A 55 8.25 -5.21 5.34
N GLY A 56 7.69 -6.25 5.96
CA GLY A 56 6.32 -6.30 6.45
C GLY A 56 6.17 -5.84 7.89
N ARG A 57 5.03 -5.22 8.23
CA ARG A 57 4.62 -4.87 9.60
C ARG A 57 3.14 -5.22 9.80
N ILE A 58 2.78 -5.69 10.99
CA ILE A 58 1.37 -5.94 11.32
C ILE A 58 0.68 -4.58 11.57
N ALA A 59 -0.35 -4.28 10.78
CA ALA A 59 -1.03 -2.98 10.74
C ALA A 59 -2.46 -3.01 11.31
N ASN A 60 -2.75 -4.01 12.14
CA ASN A 60 -4.07 -4.26 12.75
C ASN A 60 -4.70 -3.10 13.52
N GLN A 61 -3.89 -2.15 13.98
CA GLN A 61 -4.30 -1.05 14.84
C GLN A 61 -4.39 0.30 14.12
N LEU A 62 -4.14 0.35 12.81
CA LEU A 62 -4.19 1.62 12.07
C LEU A 62 -5.58 2.28 12.16
N TYR A 63 -6.64 1.47 12.11
CA TYR A 63 -8.02 1.94 12.14
C TYR A 63 -8.68 1.65 13.49
N ARG A 64 -9.38 2.65 14.04
CA ARG A 64 -10.14 2.56 15.30
C ARG A 64 -11.55 1.99 15.09
N TYR A 65 -11.65 0.88 14.37
CA TYR A 65 -12.89 0.11 14.23
C TYR A 65 -12.78 -1.22 14.97
N LYS A 66 -13.90 -1.71 15.49
CA LYS A 66 -13.98 -3.07 16.03
C LYS A 66 -13.71 -4.08 14.89
N PRO A 67 -12.68 -4.94 14.99
CA PRO A 67 -12.42 -5.94 13.96
C PRO A 67 -13.48 -7.04 13.97
N LEU A 68 -13.66 -7.68 12.83
CA LEU A 68 -14.37 -8.94 12.69
C LEU A 68 -13.53 -10.08 13.32
N SER A 69 -14.14 -11.26 13.49
CA SER A 69 -13.37 -12.44 13.93
C SER A 69 -12.32 -12.83 12.88
N PRO A 70 -11.16 -13.38 13.27
CA PRO A 70 -10.13 -13.83 12.33
C PRO A 70 -10.68 -14.68 11.17
N ALA A 71 -11.55 -15.65 11.47
CA ALA A 71 -12.20 -16.48 10.46
C ALA A 71 -13.08 -15.69 9.48
N ALA A 72 -13.78 -14.65 9.95
CA ALA A 72 -14.56 -13.79 9.09
C ALA A 72 -13.67 -12.90 8.21
N VAL A 73 -12.54 -12.42 8.72
CA VAL A 73 -11.57 -11.65 7.93
C VAL A 73 -10.99 -12.50 6.81
N VAL A 74 -10.57 -13.72 7.12
CA VAL A 74 -10.03 -14.67 6.14
C VAL A 74 -11.08 -15.02 5.09
N ARG A 75 -12.31 -15.35 5.51
CA ARG A 75 -13.41 -15.63 4.59
C ARG A 75 -13.70 -14.45 3.66
N ASN A 76 -13.82 -13.23 4.20
CA ASN A 76 -14.05 -12.03 3.42
C ASN A 76 -12.97 -11.82 2.35
N ALA A 77 -11.71 -12.14 2.67
CA ALA A 77 -10.62 -11.98 1.72
C ALA A 77 -10.68 -13.06 0.63
N LEU A 78 -10.83 -14.33 1.01
CA LEU A 78 -10.85 -15.47 0.09
C LEU A 78 -12.04 -15.42 -0.89
N GLU A 79 -13.22 -15.00 -0.44
CA GLU A 79 -14.41 -14.88 -1.29
C GLU A 79 -14.26 -13.84 -2.42
N GLN A 80 -13.27 -12.95 -2.33
CA GLN A 80 -13.01 -11.92 -3.34
C GLN A 80 -11.91 -12.32 -4.32
N VAL A 81 -11.23 -13.45 -4.12
CA VAL A 81 -10.14 -13.88 -5.02
C VAL A 81 -10.68 -14.08 -6.43
N GLY A 82 -9.99 -13.47 -7.41
CA GLY A 82 -10.37 -13.49 -8.82
C GLY A 82 -11.24 -12.31 -9.26
N CYS A 83 -11.73 -11.45 -8.35
CA CYS A 83 -12.40 -10.20 -8.73
C CYS A 83 -11.44 -9.23 -9.43
N LYS A 84 -11.89 -8.61 -10.54
CA LYS A 84 -11.08 -7.76 -11.42
C LYS A 84 -11.82 -6.48 -11.86
N ASP A 85 -11.04 -5.49 -12.28
CA ASP A 85 -11.50 -4.29 -13.00
C ASP A 85 -12.77 -3.63 -12.43
N ARG A 86 -13.87 -3.64 -13.21
CA ARG A 86 -15.13 -2.93 -12.88
C ARG A 86 -15.91 -3.57 -11.74
N ASP A 87 -15.61 -4.82 -11.40
CA ASP A 87 -16.27 -5.54 -10.31
C ASP A 87 -15.64 -5.20 -8.94
N LEU A 88 -14.50 -4.49 -8.94
CA LEU A 88 -13.83 -4.11 -7.71
C LEU A 88 -14.62 -3.08 -6.93
N SER A 89 -14.86 -3.39 -5.66
CA SER A 89 -15.44 -2.47 -4.70
C SER A 89 -14.41 -1.57 -4.01
N TRP A 90 -13.10 -1.69 -4.29
CA TRP A 90 -12.02 -1.00 -3.56
C TRP A 90 -11.04 -0.31 -4.50
N ARG A 91 -10.52 0.85 -4.07
CA ARG A 91 -9.59 1.67 -4.89
C ARG A 91 -8.13 1.22 -4.81
N ASN A 92 -7.74 0.59 -3.70
CA ASN A 92 -6.37 0.18 -3.44
C ASN A 92 -6.32 -0.98 -2.44
N SER A 93 -5.13 -1.53 -2.26
CA SER A 93 -4.86 -2.67 -1.37
C SER A 93 -5.23 -2.39 0.09
N GLU A 94 -5.04 -1.16 0.56
CA GLU A 94 -5.34 -0.77 1.94
C GLU A 94 -6.84 -0.78 2.21
N CYS A 95 -7.62 -0.18 1.32
CA CYS A 95 -9.08 -0.18 1.39
C CYS A 95 -9.63 -1.61 1.37
N PHE A 96 -9.10 -2.47 0.49
CA PHE A 96 -9.47 -3.88 0.44
C PHE A 96 -9.17 -4.61 1.75
N ALA A 97 -7.94 -4.52 2.25
CA ALA A 97 -7.51 -5.18 3.47
C ALA A 97 -8.30 -4.69 4.69
N ALA A 98 -8.50 -3.38 4.82
CA ALA A 98 -9.28 -2.79 5.89
C ALA A 98 -10.77 -3.19 5.81
N TRP A 99 -11.36 -3.25 4.61
CA TRP A 99 -12.70 -3.78 4.45
C TRP A 99 -12.80 -5.24 4.92
N CYS A 100 -11.84 -6.09 4.54
CA CYS A 100 -11.82 -7.49 4.99
C CYS A 100 -11.84 -7.57 6.52
N ARG A 101 -11.05 -6.71 7.20
CA ARG A 101 -10.92 -6.73 8.67
C ARG A 101 -12.11 -6.12 9.42
N TYR A 102 -12.70 -5.05 8.91
CA TYR A 102 -13.69 -4.25 9.68
C TYR A 102 -15.10 -4.29 9.09
N GLY A 103 -15.28 -4.74 7.84
CA GLY A 103 -16.58 -4.85 7.17
C GLY A 103 -17.30 -3.51 6.93
N LYS A 104 -16.58 -2.38 7.01
CA LYS A 104 -17.16 -1.02 6.94
C LYS A 104 -17.30 -0.54 5.50
N ARG A 105 -18.45 0.07 5.16
CA ARG A 105 -18.76 0.55 3.80
C ARG A 105 -17.83 1.69 3.35
N GLU A 106 -17.26 2.41 4.31
CA GLU A 106 -16.33 3.53 4.15
C GLU A 106 -15.08 3.10 3.38
N PHE A 107 -14.69 1.83 3.48
CA PHE A 107 -13.57 1.27 2.74
C PHE A 107 -13.91 0.93 1.28
N LYS A 108 -15.19 0.93 0.88
CA LYS A 108 -15.60 0.68 -0.51
C LYS A 108 -15.59 1.96 -1.35
N ILE A 109 -15.57 1.84 -2.67
CA ILE A 109 -15.79 2.94 -3.62
C ILE A 109 -17.12 3.63 -3.31
N GLY A 110 -17.13 4.97 -3.34
CA GLY A 110 -18.30 5.77 -2.94
C GLY A 110 -18.48 5.88 -1.42
N GLY A 111 -17.69 5.15 -0.62
CA GLY A 111 -17.57 5.37 0.81
C GLY A 111 -16.74 6.62 1.12
N GLU A 112 -17.25 7.45 2.02
CA GLU A 112 -16.48 8.54 2.61
C GLU A 112 -15.61 7.96 3.72
N LEU A 113 -14.35 7.70 3.40
CA LEU A 113 -13.36 7.36 4.41
C LEU A 113 -13.11 8.64 5.22
N ARG A 114 -13.58 8.68 6.47
CA ARG A 114 -13.20 9.73 7.42
C ARG A 114 -11.73 9.51 7.79
N ILE A 115 -10.84 9.95 6.92
CA ILE A 115 -9.41 9.65 7.06
C ILE A 115 -8.89 10.41 8.27
N GLY A 116 -8.62 9.68 9.36
CA GLY A 116 -7.84 10.21 10.47
C GLY A 116 -6.41 10.53 10.02
N ASN A 117 -5.68 11.26 10.85
CA ASN A 117 -4.34 11.86 10.65
C ASN A 117 -3.26 11.03 9.88
N ALA A 118 -3.45 9.72 9.68
CA ALA A 118 -2.60 8.87 8.85
C ALA A 118 -2.54 9.30 7.36
N CYS A 119 -3.63 9.83 6.78
CA CYS A 119 -3.56 10.41 5.41
C CYS A 119 -2.73 11.68 5.37
N LEU A 120 -2.81 12.49 6.42
CA LEU A 120 -2.06 13.73 6.51
C LEU A 120 -0.57 13.43 6.58
N LEU A 121 -0.19 12.39 7.34
CA LEU A 121 1.19 11.91 7.40
C LEU A 121 1.66 11.37 6.05
N TRP A 122 0.82 10.65 5.30
CA TRP A 122 1.13 10.21 3.94
C TRP A 122 1.26 11.37 2.95
N LEU A 123 0.36 12.34 3.00
CA LEU A 123 0.44 13.56 2.19
C LEU A 123 1.71 14.35 2.53
N LEU A 124 2.04 14.50 3.81
CA LEU A 124 3.28 15.13 4.29
C LEU A 124 4.52 14.37 3.80
N LEU A 125 4.53 13.03 3.88
CA LEU A 125 5.63 12.21 3.37
C LEU A 125 5.80 12.33 1.85
N VAL A 126 4.71 12.37 1.09
CA VAL A 126 4.73 12.59 -0.36
C VAL A 126 5.24 14.00 -0.70
N LEU A 127 4.79 15.03 0.02
CA LEU A 127 5.27 16.40 -0.14
C LEU A 127 6.76 16.53 0.21
N GLN A 128 7.24 15.82 1.24
CA GLN A 128 8.65 15.83 1.66
C GLN A 128 9.56 15.11 0.64
N GLN A 129 9.08 14.04 0.01
CA GLN A 129 9.81 13.37 -1.07
C GLN A 129 9.84 14.20 -2.36
N ALA A 130 8.72 14.84 -2.72
CA ALA A 130 8.66 15.72 -3.89
C ALA A 130 9.61 16.93 -3.75
N THR A 131 9.66 17.55 -2.58
CA THR A 131 10.59 18.65 -2.28
C THR A 131 12.06 18.21 -2.28
N CYS A 132 12.36 17.01 -1.76
CA CYS A 132 13.70 16.45 -1.82
C CYS A 132 14.16 16.19 -3.27
N LEU A 133 13.33 15.54 -4.09
CA LEU A 133 13.65 15.23 -5.49
C LEU A 133 13.81 16.49 -6.35
N LEU A 134 12.95 17.49 -6.15
CA LEU A 134 13.06 18.79 -6.82
C LEU A 134 14.33 19.54 -6.43
N SER A 135 14.72 19.49 -5.15
CA SER A 135 15.97 20.08 -4.67
C SER A 135 17.20 19.43 -5.31
N THR A 136 17.27 18.10 -5.37
CA THR A 136 18.36 17.38 -6.04
C THR A 136 18.43 17.70 -7.53
N ARG A 137 17.29 17.72 -8.25
CA ARG A 137 17.27 18.09 -9.68
C ARG A 137 17.69 19.53 -9.92
N LEU A 138 17.27 20.47 -9.05
CA LEU A 138 17.71 21.86 -9.16
C LEU A 138 19.21 21.98 -8.91
N HIS A 139 19.75 21.28 -7.90
CA HIS A 139 21.18 21.29 -7.61
C HIS A 139 22.00 20.68 -8.76
N GLU A 140 21.54 19.61 -9.40
CA GLU A 140 22.15 19.03 -10.60
C GLU A 140 22.13 20.00 -11.80
N LEU A 141 21.03 20.70 -12.03
CA LEU A 141 20.91 21.70 -13.11
C LEU A 141 21.79 22.94 -12.88
N LEU A 142 21.97 23.35 -11.62
CA LEU A 142 22.88 24.43 -11.26
C LEU A 142 24.35 23.99 -11.34
N ALA A 143 24.66 22.74 -10.99
CA ALA A 143 26.00 22.17 -11.06
C ALA A 143 26.43 21.79 -12.48
N ASN A 144 25.49 21.40 -13.36
CA ASN A 144 25.71 21.06 -14.76
C ASN A 144 24.65 21.72 -15.65
N PRO A 145 24.76 23.04 -15.92
CA PRO A 145 23.85 23.71 -16.82
C PRO A 145 23.98 23.12 -18.24
N PRO A 146 22.87 22.86 -18.94
CA PRO A 146 22.91 22.34 -20.30
C PRO A 146 23.68 23.30 -21.22
N ARG A 147 24.66 22.79 -21.97
CA ARG A 147 25.41 23.59 -22.93
C ARG A 147 24.46 24.03 -24.04
N ARG A 148 24.29 25.34 -24.20
CA ARG A 148 23.53 25.95 -25.29
C ARG A 148 24.17 25.53 -26.62
N CYS A 149 23.50 24.69 -27.41
CA CYS A 149 23.89 24.43 -28.80
C CYS A 149 23.82 25.75 -29.57
N LYS A 150 24.93 26.17 -30.18
CA LYS A 150 24.92 27.22 -31.20
C LYS A 150 24.40 26.57 -32.49
N GLU A 151 23.30 27.08 -33.03
CA GLU A 151 22.84 26.71 -34.37
C GLU A 151 23.83 27.27 -35.39
N GLU A 152 24.49 26.38 -36.12
CA GLU A 152 25.32 26.69 -37.28
C GLU A 152 24.39 26.66 -38.50
N ILE A 153 23.93 27.84 -38.92
CA ILE A 153 23.18 28.01 -40.17
C ILE A 153 24.22 28.00 -41.30
N THR A 154 24.20 26.93 -42.10
CA THR A 154 24.87 26.84 -43.40
C THR A 154 23.81 26.91 -44.49
N ASP A 155 23.72 28.07 -45.14
CA ASP A 155 23.99 28.28 -46.58
C ASP A 155 24.01 29.80 -46.88
#